data_AF-X1EKM1-F1
#
_entry.id   AF-X1EKM1-F1
#
_cell.length_a   1.000
_cell.length_b   1.000
_cell.length_c   1.000
_cell.angle_alpha   90.00
_cell.angle_beta   90.00
_cell.angle_gamma   90.00
#
_symmetry.space_group_name_H-M   'P 1'
#
loop_
_entity.id
_entity.type
_entity.pdbx_description
1 polymer ?
#
loop_
_entity_poly.entity_id
_entity_poly.type
_entity_poly.pdbx_seq_one_letter_code
_entity_poly.pdbx_strand_id
1 'polypeptide(L)'
;MNFICFDLEGPLSPQDNAYELMRLFPNGDKIFEVISRYDDLLTLKEREDYEPGDTLALIVPFLVLHNISANNIADLASKASLTGGAEKLISWLQSKTWRVFCITTTYEQYAIHITHKLGIYTHNVAYTPFPGERLRLTLGKEETALLQQTEADILTMRPFDDDARIKQSLDHFFWEKLPTTNLGEVIKEVKPMGGQRKLAALNKFADKYDQPLSNWVVVGDSITDFRMLQAVEEAGGLAIAFNANEYALPYSTMSLAS
;
A
#
# COMPACT_ATOMS: atom_id res chain seq x y z
N MET A 1 8.80 27.76 5.00
CA MET A 1 9.05 26.74 3.94
C MET A 1 7.83 25.85 3.93
N ASN A 2 7.27 25.54 2.77
CA ASN A 2 6.00 24.82 2.68
C ASN A 2 6.24 23.33 2.46
N PHE A 3 5.36 22.50 3.02
CA PHE A 3 5.50 21.05 3.05
C PHE A 3 4.28 20.42 2.38
N ILE A 4 4.51 19.49 1.47
CA ILE A 4 3.45 18.73 0.82
C ILE A 4 3.80 17.25 0.79
N CYS A 5 2.85 16.41 1.19
CA CYS A 5 2.99 14.96 1.16
C CYS A 5 1.93 14.34 0.27
N PHE A 6 2.34 13.47 -0.64
CA PHE A 6 1.46 12.75 -1.54
C PHE A 6 1.37 11.28 -1.16
N ASP A 7 0.20 10.67 -1.33
CA ASP A 7 0.17 9.26 -1.68
C ASP A 7 0.78 9.03 -3.07
N LEU A 8 1.26 7.81 -3.32
CA LEU A 8 1.82 7.44 -4.61
C LEU A 8 0.74 6.98 -5.59
N GLU A 9 -0.03 5.96 -5.20
CA GLU A 9 -1.06 5.35 -6.04
C GLU A 9 -2.26 6.29 -6.09
N GLY A 10 -2.73 6.64 -7.29
CA GLY A 10 -3.71 7.71 -7.53
C GLY A 10 -3.03 9.05 -7.84
N PRO A 11 -2.53 9.82 -6.85
CA PRO A 11 -2.01 11.17 -7.09
C PRO A 11 -0.75 11.24 -7.97
N LEU A 12 0.18 10.28 -7.86
CA LEU A 12 1.47 10.32 -8.57
C LEU A 12 1.62 9.23 -9.63
N SER A 13 0.96 8.08 -9.46
CA SER A 13 0.93 6.97 -10.40
C SER A 13 -0.46 6.32 -10.40
N PRO A 14 -1.08 6.09 -11.58
CA PRO A 14 -2.46 5.61 -11.65
C PRO A 14 -2.60 4.09 -11.47
N GLN A 15 -1.49 3.34 -11.40
CA GLN A 15 -1.53 1.88 -11.31
C GLN A 15 -1.81 1.41 -9.87
N ASP A 16 -2.68 0.43 -9.72
CA ASP A 16 -2.74 -0.43 -8.52
C ASP A 16 -1.59 -1.44 -8.58
N ASN A 17 -0.55 -1.18 -7.81
CA ASN A 17 0.67 -1.98 -7.76
C ASN A 17 0.41 -3.38 -7.19
N ALA A 18 -0.48 -3.51 -6.21
CA ALA A 18 -0.78 -4.81 -5.63
C ALA A 18 -1.43 -5.74 -6.67
N TYR A 19 -2.40 -5.21 -7.43
CA TYR A 19 -3.02 -5.92 -8.53
C TYR A 19 -2.02 -6.24 -9.66
N GLU A 20 -1.24 -5.26 -10.11
CA GLU A 20 -0.29 -5.45 -11.21
C GLU A 20 0.85 -6.44 -10.86
N LEU A 21 1.29 -6.49 -9.60
CA LEU A 21 2.25 -7.50 -9.13
C LEU A 21 1.66 -8.92 -9.21
N MET A 22 0.40 -9.08 -8.82
CA MET A 22 -0.26 -10.38 -8.86
C MET A 22 -0.44 -10.86 -10.31
N ARG A 23 -0.65 -9.95 -11.26
CA ARG A 23 -0.73 -10.28 -12.70
C ARG A 23 0.56 -10.82 -13.31
N LEU A 24 1.69 -10.78 -12.59
CA LEU A 24 2.96 -11.33 -13.07
C LEU A 24 2.99 -12.86 -13.12
N PHE A 25 2.03 -13.55 -12.50
CA PHE A 25 1.94 -15.01 -12.52
C PHE A 25 0.51 -15.50 -12.87
N PRO A 26 0.38 -16.76 -13.34
CA PRO A 26 -0.91 -17.28 -13.80
C PRO A 26 -2.01 -17.25 -12.72
N ASN A 27 -3.20 -16.77 -13.09
CA ASN A 27 -4.37 -16.60 -12.21
C ASN A 27 -4.18 -15.63 -11.02
N GLY A 28 -3.08 -14.89 -10.95
CA GLY A 28 -2.85 -13.95 -9.85
C GLY A 28 -3.88 -12.82 -9.79
N ASP A 29 -4.44 -12.41 -10.93
CA ASP A 29 -5.60 -11.51 -11.01
C ASP A 29 -6.81 -12.04 -10.22
N LYS A 30 -7.20 -13.29 -10.46
CA LYS A 30 -8.34 -13.93 -9.76
C LYS A 30 -8.07 -14.14 -8.28
N ILE A 31 -6.83 -14.50 -7.92
CA ILE A 31 -6.42 -14.64 -6.53
C ILE A 31 -6.50 -13.28 -5.83
N PHE A 32 -6.04 -12.21 -6.49
CA PHE A 32 -6.12 -10.86 -5.95
C PHE A 32 -7.54 -10.40 -5.71
N GLU A 33 -8.49 -10.67 -6.62
CA GLU A 33 -9.90 -10.31 -6.42
C GLU A 33 -10.48 -10.92 -5.13
N VAL A 34 -10.16 -12.18 -4.83
CA VAL A 34 -10.61 -12.84 -3.59
C VAL A 34 -9.90 -12.27 -2.36
N ILE A 35 -8.58 -12.01 -2.44
CA ILE A 35 -7.82 -11.41 -1.34
C ILE A 35 -8.29 -9.98 -1.05
N SER A 36 -8.54 -9.18 -2.09
CA SER A 36 -9.08 -7.82 -1.97
C SER A 36 -10.47 -7.84 -1.33
N ARG A 37 -11.33 -8.78 -1.73
CA ARG A 37 -12.64 -8.95 -1.08
C ARG A 37 -12.49 -9.30 0.40
N TYR A 38 -11.51 -10.13 0.73
CA TYR A 38 -11.22 -10.49 2.11
C TYR A 38 -10.68 -9.32 2.94
N ASP A 39 -9.81 -8.48 2.37
CA ASP A 39 -9.36 -7.22 2.98
C ASP A 39 -10.54 -6.30 3.32
N ASP A 40 -11.50 -6.12 2.41
CA ASP A 40 -12.73 -5.36 2.67
C ASP A 40 -13.50 -5.92 3.88
N LEU A 41 -13.65 -7.25 3.94
CA LEU A 41 -14.36 -7.94 5.02
C LEU A 41 -13.65 -7.84 6.38
N LEU A 42 -12.31 -7.71 6.39
CA LEU A 42 -11.52 -7.47 7.60
C LEU A 42 -11.66 -6.01 8.06
N THR A 43 -11.55 -5.07 7.13
CA THR A 43 -11.60 -3.64 7.40
C THR A 43 -12.97 -3.23 7.96
N LEU A 44 -14.07 -3.73 7.39
CA LEU A 44 -15.43 -3.48 7.87
C LEU A 44 -15.71 -4.02 9.28
N LYS A 45 -14.89 -4.96 9.77
CA LYS A 45 -15.06 -5.58 11.10
C LYS A 45 -14.13 -4.99 12.17
N GLU A 46 -13.37 -3.94 11.84
CA GLU A 46 -12.43 -3.25 12.74
C GLU A 46 -11.56 -4.24 13.53
N ARG A 47 -10.97 -5.23 12.85
CA ARG A 47 -10.12 -6.21 13.51
C ARG A 47 -8.96 -5.49 14.21
N GLU A 48 -8.78 -5.79 15.49
CA GLU A 48 -7.68 -5.27 16.30
C GLU A 48 -6.34 -5.57 15.59
N ASP A 49 -5.49 -4.56 15.46
CA ASP A 49 -4.19 -4.56 14.75
C ASP A 49 -4.21 -4.68 13.21
N TYR A 50 -5.36 -4.57 12.54
CA TYR A 50 -5.45 -4.52 11.06
C TYR A 50 -5.64 -3.09 10.55
N GLU A 51 -4.78 -2.65 9.63
CA GLU A 51 -4.87 -1.32 9.01
C GLU A 51 -5.32 -1.42 7.54
N PRO A 52 -6.13 -0.47 7.04
CA PRO A 52 -6.42 -0.40 5.62
C PRO A 52 -5.14 -0.33 4.78
N GLY A 53 -5.05 -1.15 3.73
CA GLY A 53 -3.85 -1.31 2.91
C GLY A 53 -2.96 -2.49 3.31
N ASP A 54 -3.32 -3.23 4.37
CA ASP A 54 -2.65 -4.48 4.75
C ASP A 54 -2.82 -5.60 3.69
N THR A 55 -3.66 -5.41 2.65
CA THR A 55 -3.73 -6.25 1.43
C THR A 55 -2.35 -6.59 0.86
N LEU A 56 -1.41 -5.65 0.87
CA LEU A 56 -0.05 -5.93 0.40
C LEU A 56 0.63 -7.03 1.22
N ALA A 57 0.44 -7.08 2.54
CA ALA A 57 0.93 -8.18 3.37
C ALA A 57 0.23 -9.50 3.02
N LEU A 58 -1.08 -9.47 2.74
CA LEU A 58 -1.87 -10.65 2.39
C LEU A 58 -1.44 -11.30 1.07
N ILE A 59 -0.90 -10.53 0.12
CA ILE A 59 -0.42 -11.10 -1.15
C ILE A 59 0.99 -11.67 -1.09
N VAL A 60 1.80 -11.31 -0.08
CA VAL A 60 3.20 -11.76 0.07
C VAL A 60 3.38 -13.28 -0.06
N PRO A 61 2.58 -14.14 0.60
CA PRO A 61 2.76 -15.58 0.47
C PRO A 61 2.73 -16.05 -1.00
N PHE A 62 1.82 -15.50 -1.79
CA PHE A 62 1.64 -15.87 -3.20
C PHE A 62 2.75 -15.30 -4.08
N LEU A 63 3.21 -14.07 -3.80
CA LEU A 63 4.39 -13.51 -4.47
C LEU A 63 5.61 -14.42 -4.27
N VAL A 64 5.80 -14.93 -3.05
CA VAL A 64 6.93 -15.81 -2.71
C VAL A 64 6.78 -17.19 -3.37
N LEU A 65 5.57 -17.77 -3.36
CA LEU A 65 5.27 -19.04 -4.03
C LEU A 65 5.63 -18.99 -5.52
N HIS A 66 5.30 -17.87 -6.19
CA HIS A 66 5.56 -17.67 -7.62
C HIS A 66 6.92 -17.03 -7.90
N ASN A 67 7.82 -16.98 -6.91
CA ASN A 67 9.19 -16.49 -7.04
C ASN A 67 9.26 -15.04 -7.59
N ILE A 68 8.31 -14.20 -7.20
CA ILE A 68 8.33 -12.75 -7.45
C ILE A 68 9.40 -12.12 -6.56
N SER A 69 10.41 -11.54 -7.21
CA SER A 69 11.58 -10.96 -6.56
C SER A 69 11.51 -9.44 -6.48
N ALA A 70 12.41 -8.85 -5.69
CA ALA A 70 12.66 -7.40 -5.66
C ALA A 70 12.91 -6.81 -7.07
N ASN A 71 13.57 -7.57 -7.95
CA ASN A 71 13.81 -7.14 -9.34
C ASN A 71 12.51 -7.10 -10.15
N ASN A 72 11.59 -8.04 -9.93
CA ASN A 72 10.29 -8.00 -10.61
C ASN A 72 9.48 -6.77 -10.21
N ILE A 73 9.52 -6.39 -8.92
CA ILE A 73 8.87 -5.18 -8.40
C ILE A 73 9.50 -3.93 -9.04
N ALA A 74 10.83 -3.86 -9.12
CA ALA A 74 11.53 -2.75 -9.76
C ALA A 74 11.24 -2.66 -11.27
N ASP A 75 11.20 -3.81 -11.97
CA ASP A 75 10.86 -3.88 -13.39
C ASP A 75 9.43 -3.41 -13.66
N LEU A 76 8.48 -3.74 -12.77
CA LEU A 76 7.11 -3.24 -12.85
C LEU A 76 7.08 -1.72 -12.72
N ALA A 77 7.78 -1.17 -11.72
CA ALA A 77 7.89 0.28 -11.51
C ALA A 77 8.57 1.02 -12.68
N SER A 78 9.49 0.36 -13.38
CA SER A 78 10.15 0.93 -14.55
C SER A 78 9.18 1.20 -15.70
N LYS A 79 8.15 0.34 -15.84
CA LYS A 79 7.13 0.41 -16.89
C LYS A 79 5.89 1.22 -16.48
N ALA A 80 5.73 1.48 -15.18
CA ALA A 80 4.62 2.26 -14.66
C ALA A 80 4.64 3.71 -15.18
N SER A 81 3.45 4.21 -15.49
CA SER A 81 3.24 5.59 -15.91
C SER A 81 3.06 6.49 -14.70
N LEU A 82 3.24 7.79 -14.91
CA LEU A 82 2.92 8.81 -13.92
C LEU A 82 1.52 9.35 -14.19
N THR A 83 0.85 9.81 -13.14
CA THR A 83 -0.40 10.55 -13.26
C THR A 83 -0.15 11.83 -14.09
N GLY A 84 -1.09 12.16 -14.98
CA GLY A 84 -0.95 13.30 -15.88
C GLY A 84 -0.62 14.59 -15.13
N GLY A 85 0.52 15.21 -15.46
CA GLY A 85 0.95 16.45 -14.81
C GLY A 85 1.73 16.28 -13.51
N ALA A 86 1.86 15.07 -12.95
CA ALA A 86 2.62 14.83 -11.72
C ALA A 86 4.06 15.34 -11.81
N GLU A 87 4.80 14.99 -12.87
CA GLU A 87 6.18 15.46 -13.07
C GLU A 87 6.28 17.00 -13.12
N LYS A 88 5.35 17.66 -13.81
CA LYS A 88 5.31 19.13 -13.92
C LYS A 88 4.99 19.77 -12.58
N LEU A 89 4.03 19.22 -11.83
CA LEU A 89 3.62 19.72 -10.52
C LEU A 89 4.77 19.60 -9.51
N ILE A 90 5.41 18.43 -9.42
CA ILE A 90 6.51 18.20 -8.48
C ILE A 90 7.70 19.12 -8.80
N SER A 91 8.06 19.23 -10.09
CA SER A 91 9.09 20.16 -10.55
C SER A 91 8.77 21.61 -10.19
N TRP A 92 7.51 22.03 -10.38
CA TRP A 92 7.05 23.37 -10.05
C TRP A 92 7.11 23.63 -8.54
N LEU A 93 6.61 22.72 -7.71
CA LEU A 93 6.66 22.81 -6.25
C LEU A 93 8.09 22.99 -5.75
N GLN A 94 9.02 22.14 -6.23
CA GLN A 94 10.43 22.22 -5.89
C GLN A 94 11.06 23.56 -6.32
N SER A 95 10.72 24.07 -7.51
CA SER A 95 11.18 25.40 -7.97
C SER A 95 10.67 26.55 -7.09
N LYS A 96 9.55 26.35 -6.40
CA LYS A 96 8.96 27.27 -5.42
C LYS A 96 9.40 26.98 -4.00
N THR A 97 10.48 26.21 -3.81
CA THR A 97 11.09 25.88 -2.51
C THR A 97 10.17 25.07 -1.57
N TRP A 98 9.18 24.37 -2.13
CA TRP A 98 8.41 23.39 -1.36
C TRP A 98 9.26 22.15 -1.11
N ARG A 99 9.08 21.58 0.08
CA ARG A 99 9.59 20.25 0.38
C ARG A 99 8.50 19.22 0.09
N VAL A 100 8.81 18.31 -0.83
CA VAL A 100 7.89 17.29 -1.31
C VAL A 100 8.21 15.95 -0.64
N PHE A 101 7.16 15.30 -0.16
CA PHE A 101 7.18 14.00 0.51
C PHE A 101 6.24 13.03 -0.18
N CYS A 102 6.49 11.74 0.03
CA CYS A 102 5.60 10.69 -0.41
C CYS A 102 5.46 9.64 0.70
N ILE A 103 4.24 9.21 0.98
CA ILE A 103 3.95 8.11 1.91
C ILE A 103 3.04 7.16 1.17
N THR A 104 3.48 5.91 1.01
CA THR A 104 2.78 4.94 0.16
C THR A 104 2.76 3.57 0.79
N THR A 105 1.67 2.84 0.59
CA THR A 105 1.55 1.42 0.89
C THR A 105 2.50 0.56 0.06
N THR A 106 2.90 1.01 -1.15
CA THR A 106 3.71 0.21 -2.07
C THR A 106 5.05 -0.26 -1.48
N TYR A 107 5.57 -1.38 -2.02
CA TYR A 107 6.88 -1.90 -1.64
C TYR A 107 8.02 -0.94 -1.99
N GLU A 108 9.05 -0.96 -1.16
CA GLU A 108 10.28 -0.14 -1.28
C GLU A 108 10.81 -0.02 -2.71
N GLN A 109 10.96 -1.14 -3.41
CA GLN A 109 11.56 -1.16 -4.76
C GLN A 109 10.69 -0.39 -5.77
N TYR A 110 9.38 -0.43 -5.60
CA TYR A 110 8.45 0.31 -6.43
C TYR A 110 8.44 1.80 -6.04
N ALA A 111 8.26 2.07 -4.75
CA ALA A 111 8.18 3.43 -4.21
C ALA A 111 9.42 4.26 -4.56
N ILE A 112 10.61 3.73 -4.32
CA ILE A 112 11.88 4.41 -4.63
C ILE A 112 12.01 4.68 -6.12
N HIS A 113 11.62 3.73 -6.97
CA HIS A 113 11.77 3.89 -8.42
C HIS A 113 10.87 5.02 -8.97
N ILE A 114 9.60 5.06 -8.57
CA ILE A 114 8.65 6.10 -9.00
C ILE A 114 9.04 7.48 -8.44
N THR A 115 9.34 7.54 -7.14
CA THR A 115 9.71 8.81 -6.48
C THR A 115 11.02 9.37 -7.04
N HIS A 116 11.97 8.51 -7.41
CA HIS A 116 13.20 8.93 -8.10
C HIS A 116 12.93 9.52 -9.48
N LYS A 117 12.01 8.93 -10.29
CA LYS A 117 11.57 9.51 -11.57
C LYS A 117 10.99 10.93 -11.40
N LEU A 118 10.36 11.20 -10.25
CA LEU A 118 9.78 12.50 -9.91
C LEU A 118 10.77 13.47 -9.22
N GLY A 119 12.01 13.05 -8.97
CA GLY A 119 12.99 13.86 -8.25
C GLY A 119 12.68 14.06 -6.75
N ILE A 120 11.88 13.18 -6.14
CA ILE A 120 11.61 13.19 -4.70
C ILE A 120 12.74 12.42 -3.99
N TYR A 121 13.41 13.07 -3.03
CA TYR A 121 14.50 12.45 -2.30
C TYR A 121 14.03 11.29 -1.42
N THR A 122 14.74 10.16 -1.45
CA THR A 122 14.40 8.94 -0.68
C THR A 122 14.17 9.19 0.81
N HIS A 123 14.90 10.12 1.42
CA HIS A 123 14.73 10.46 2.84
C HIS A 123 13.44 11.25 3.17
N ASN A 124 12.64 11.58 2.16
CA ASN A 124 11.29 12.15 2.24
C ASN A 124 10.22 11.15 1.75
N VAL A 125 10.58 9.87 1.58
CA VAL A 125 9.66 8.81 1.17
C VAL A 125 9.50 7.83 2.32
N ALA A 126 8.26 7.48 2.65
CA ALA A 126 7.92 6.36 3.51
C ALA A 126 7.17 5.31 2.70
N TYR A 127 7.57 4.06 2.83
CA TYR A 127 7.12 2.93 1.99
C TYR A 127 7.11 1.65 2.81
N THR A 128 6.54 0.58 2.25
CA THR A 128 6.52 -0.74 2.89
C THR A 128 7.82 -1.49 2.61
N PRO A 129 8.62 -1.83 3.64
CA PRO A 129 9.80 -2.66 3.44
C PRO A 129 9.41 -4.05 2.93
N PHE A 130 10.13 -4.56 1.92
CA PHE A 130 9.88 -5.89 1.35
C PHE A 130 11.08 -6.82 1.59
N PRO A 131 11.00 -7.77 2.53
CA PRO A 131 12.09 -8.69 2.89
C PRO A 131 12.22 -9.87 1.91
N GLY A 132 12.23 -9.59 0.59
CA GLY A 132 12.10 -10.59 -0.48
C GLY A 132 13.11 -11.74 -0.41
N GLU A 133 14.39 -11.46 -0.12
CA GLU A 133 15.42 -12.50 -0.01
C GLU A 133 15.16 -13.43 1.18
N ARG A 134 14.83 -12.86 2.34
CA ARG A 134 14.52 -13.64 3.56
C ARG A 134 13.29 -14.49 3.37
N LEU A 135 12.24 -13.93 2.77
CA LEU A 135 11.01 -14.66 2.45
C LEU A 135 11.31 -15.87 1.57
N ARG A 136 12.11 -15.69 0.51
CA ARG A 136 12.50 -16.76 -0.40
C ARG A 136 13.34 -17.85 0.29
N LEU A 137 14.28 -17.47 1.15
CA LEU A 137 15.09 -18.42 1.92
C LEU A 137 14.27 -19.24 2.92
N THR A 138 13.10 -18.74 3.30
CA THR A 138 12.23 -19.37 4.30
C THR A 138 11.18 -20.30 3.66
N LEU A 139 11.00 -20.25 2.34
CA LEU A 139 10.03 -21.09 1.64
C LEU A 139 10.53 -22.54 1.54
N GLY A 140 10.06 -23.39 2.46
CA GLY A 140 10.30 -24.83 2.48
C GLY A 140 9.26 -25.62 1.68
N LYS A 141 9.40 -26.95 1.70
CA LYS A 141 8.45 -27.87 1.03
C LYS A 141 7.07 -27.86 1.67
N GLU A 142 6.99 -27.77 3.00
CA GLU A 142 5.74 -27.76 3.74
C GLU A 142 4.99 -26.45 3.50
N GLU A 143 5.69 -25.31 3.54
CA GLU A 143 5.12 -24.01 3.21
C GLU A 143 4.65 -23.97 1.76
N THR A 144 5.45 -24.49 0.82
CA THR A 144 5.04 -24.56 -0.59
C THR A 144 3.74 -25.35 -0.78
N ALA A 145 3.62 -26.52 -0.14
CA ALA A 145 2.42 -27.34 -0.23
C ALA A 145 1.20 -26.62 0.38
N LEU A 146 1.38 -25.95 1.53
CA LEU A 146 0.34 -25.14 2.16
C LEU A 146 -0.14 -24.02 1.23
N LEU A 147 0.78 -23.26 0.63
CA LEU A 147 0.43 -22.15 -0.26
C LEU A 147 -0.26 -22.62 -1.55
N GLN A 148 0.21 -23.72 -2.14
CA GLN A 148 -0.43 -24.31 -3.32
C GLN A 148 -1.86 -24.79 -3.02
N GLN A 149 -2.08 -25.39 -1.84
CA GLN A 149 -3.41 -25.82 -1.42
C GLN A 149 -4.33 -24.61 -1.21
N THR A 150 -3.84 -23.56 -0.56
CA THR A 150 -4.59 -22.32 -0.35
C THR A 150 -4.92 -21.64 -1.68
N GLU A 151 -3.96 -21.53 -2.61
CA GLU A 151 -4.19 -20.98 -3.94
C GLU A 151 -5.28 -21.76 -4.70
N ALA A 152 -5.21 -23.08 -4.68
CA ALA A 152 -6.21 -23.93 -5.31
C ALA A 152 -7.62 -23.73 -4.70
N ASP A 153 -7.72 -23.58 -3.37
CA ASP A 153 -9.01 -23.30 -2.71
C ASP A 153 -9.54 -21.91 -3.09
N ILE A 154 -8.70 -20.87 -3.04
CA ILE A 154 -9.05 -19.49 -3.45
C ILE A 154 -9.64 -19.47 -4.85
N LEU A 155 -9.03 -20.17 -5.81
CA LEU A 155 -9.48 -20.22 -7.21
C LEU A 155 -10.86 -20.87 -7.40
N THR A 156 -11.42 -21.50 -6.37
CA THR A 156 -12.79 -22.05 -6.40
C THR A 156 -13.82 -21.16 -5.71
N MET A 157 -13.42 -19.98 -5.23
CA MET A 157 -14.30 -19.02 -4.57
C MET A 157 -14.68 -17.89 -5.52
N ARG A 158 -15.91 -17.38 -5.36
CA ARG A 158 -16.42 -16.22 -6.10
C ARG A 158 -16.55 -15.04 -5.14
N PRO A 159 -15.81 -13.93 -5.36
CA PRO A 159 -15.99 -12.70 -4.60
C PRO A 159 -17.46 -12.27 -4.57
N PHE A 160 -17.92 -11.70 -3.46
CA PHE A 160 -19.31 -11.28 -3.18
C PHE A 160 -20.32 -12.42 -3.02
N ASP A 161 -20.22 -13.50 -3.79
CA ASP A 161 -21.12 -14.67 -3.68
C ASP A 161 -20.74 -15.56 -2.48
N ASP A 162 -19.44 -15.71 -2.21
CA ASP A 162 -18.89 -16.68 -1.26
C ASP A 162 -18.26 -16.03 -0.01
N ASP A 163 -18.67 -14.82 0.37
CA ASP A 163 -18.05 -14.03 1.47
C ASP A 163 -17.81 -14.81 2.77
N ALA A 164 -18.79 -15.60 3.21
CA ALA A 164 -18.66 -16.40 4.43
C ALA A 164 -17.56 -17.47 4.30
N ARG A 165 -17.46 -18.10 3.13
CA ARG A 165 -16.44 -19.10 2.82
C ARG A 165 -15.06 -18.47 2.66
N ILE A 166 -14.98 -17.34 1.95
CA ILE A 166 -13.75 -16.54 1.79
C ILE A 166 -13.21 -16.20 3.17
N LYS A 167 -14.05 -15.60 4.03
CA LYS A 167 -13.65 -15.23 5.37
C LYS A 167 -13.18 -16.43 6.18
N GLN A 168 -13.96 -17.51 6.22
CA GLN A 168 -13.62 -18.70 7.01
C GLN A 168 -12.30 -19.32 6.56
N SER A 169 -12.12 -19.53 5.24
CA SER A 169 -10.92 -20.17 4.71
C SER A 169 -9.68 -19.30 4.87
N LEU A 170 -9.78 -18.00 4.55
CA LEU A 170 -8.65 -17.09 4.67
C LEU A 170 -8.33 -16.72 6.11
N ASP A 171 -9.30 -16.70 7.03
CA ASP A 171 -8.98 -16.57 8.46
C ASP A 171 -8.15 -17.76 8.95
N HIS A 172 -8.59 -18.97 8.61
CA HIS A 172 -7.90 -20.20 8.98
C HIS A 172 -6.49 -20.25 8.36
N PHE A 173 -6.33 -19.78 7.12
CA PHE A 173 -5.02 -19.70 6.49
C PHE A 173 -4.13 -18.63 7.13
N PHE A 174 -4.53 -17.36 7.13
CA PHE A 174 -3.67 -16.24 7.54
C PHE A 174 -3.43 -16.16 9.05
N TRP A 175 -4.38 -16.60 9.87
CA TRP A 175 -4.30 -16.42 11.33
C TRP A 175 -4.09 -17.70 12.12
N GLU A 176 -4.34 -18.87 11.55
CA GLU A 176 -4.13 -20.14 12.25
C GLU A 176 -2.97 -20.95 11.64
N LYS A 177 -2.98 -21.19 10.31
CA LYS A 177 -1.97 -22.04 9.67
C LYS A 177 -0.67 -21.32 9.37
N LEU A 178 -0.71 -20.22 8.60
CA LEU A 178 0.49 -19.51 8.17
C LEU A 178 1.37 -19.07 9.35
N PRO A 179 0.84 -18.54 10.48
CA PRO A 179 1.66 -18.14 11.63
C PRO A 179 2.39 -19.29 12.34
N THR A 180 2.03 -20.55 12.07
CA THR A 180 2.74 -21.73 12.62
C THR A 180 3.95 -22.15 11.79
N THR A 181 4.16 -21.51 10.63
CA THR A 181 5.27 -21.79 9.71
C THR A 181 6.40 -20.77 9.88
N ASN A 182 7.61 -21.12 9.43
CA ASN A 182 8.72 -20.15 9.43
C ASN A 182 8.42 -18.96 8.50
N LEU A 183 7.71 -19.21 7.39
CA LEU A 183 7.34 -18.16 6.45
C LEU A 183 6.40 -17.14 7.10
N GLY A 184 5.46 -17.60 7.93
CA GLY A 184 4.56 -16.73 8.68
C GLY A 184 5.28 -15.75 9.59
N GLU A 185 6.37 -16.15 10.23
CA GLU A 185 7.18 -15.27 11.07
C GLU A 185 7.81 -14.12 10.27
N VAL A 186 8.32 -14.40 9.06
CA VAL A 186 8.89 -13.35 8.19
C VAL A 186 7.80 -12.45 7.62
N ILE A 187 6.64 -12.99 7.28
CA ILE A 187 5.51 -12.21 6.73
C ILE A 187 4.97 -11.20 7.76
N LYS A 188 4.98 -11.52 9.07
CA LYS A 188 4.59 -10.58 10.14
C LYS A 188 5.42 -9.28 10.16
N GLU A 189 6.60 -9.29 9.55
CA GLU A 189 7.45 -8.11 9.44
C GLU A 189 7.01 -7.18 8.30
N VAL A 190 6.25 -7.70 7.32
CA VAL A 190 5.67 -6.89 6.25
C VAL A 190 4.48 -6.14 6.82
N LYS A 191 4.70 -4.87 7.14
CA LYS A 191 3.69 -3.96 7.67
C LYS A 191 3.42 -2.84 6.67
N PRO A 192 2.41 -3.01 5.80
CA PRO A 192 2.05 -2.00 4.82
C PRO A 192 1.84 -0.62 5.44
N MET A 193 2.41 0.40 4.80
CA MET A 193 2.32 1.79 5.24
C MET A 193 0.97 2.42 4.89
N GLY A 194 -0.12 1.85 5.42
CA GLY A 194 -1.49 2.35 5.30
C GLY A 194 -2.05 2.89 6.62
N GLY A 195 -3.16 3.62 6.56
CA GLY A 195 -3.94 4.06 7.72
C GLY A 195 -3.12 4.82 8.75
N GLN A 196 -3.10 4.31 9.99
CA GLN A 196 -2.37 4.93 11.11
C GLN A 196 -0.86 5.02 10.84
N ARG A 197 -0.30 4.10 10.03
CA ARG A 197 1.12 4.11 9.69
C ARG A 197 1.48 5.26 8.75
N LYS A 198 0.55 5.70 7.87
CA LYS A 198 0.75 6.92 7.07
C LYS A 198 0.82 8.16 7.96
N LEU A 199 -0.13 8.31 8.89
CA LEU A 199 -0.12 9.42 9.85
C LEU A 199 1.15 9.41 10.72
N ALA A 200 1.59 8.25 11.20
CA ALA A 200 2.83 8.12 11.96
C ALA A 200 4.07 8.53 11.14
N ALA A 201 4.12 8.20 9.84
CA ALA A 201 5.20 8.65 8.96
C ALA A 201 5.16 10.17 8.72
N LEU A 202 3.97 10.74 8.53
CA LEU A 202 3.79 12.18 8.40
C LEU A 202 4.30 12.91 9.65
N ASN A 203 3.92 12.45 10.85
CA ASN A 203 4.38 13.02 12.11
C ASN A 203 5.91 12.94 12.25
N LYS A 204 6.53 11.81 11.88
CA LYS A 204 8.01 11.71 11.86
C LYS A 204 8.65 12.73 10.92
N PHE A 205 8.04 13.01 9.77
CA PHE A 205 8.54 14.07 8.90
C PHE A 205 8.30 15.46 9.49
N ALA A 206 7.12 15.73 10.06
CA ALA A 206 6.80 16.97 10.75
C ALA A 206 7.80 17.28 11.88
N ASP A 207 8.05 16.32 12.77
CA ASP A 207 9.00 16.42 13.88
C ASP A 207 10.43 16.66 13.40
N LYS A 208 10.86 15.95 12.35
CA LYS A 208 12.21 16.10 11.76
C LYS A 208 12.49 17.53 11.30
N TYR A 209 11.46 18.27 10.89
CA TYR A 209 11.59 19.64 10.40
C TYR A 209 10.99 20.69 11.34
N ASP A 210 10.58 20.30 12.55
CA ASP A 210 9.94 21.17 13.54
C ASP A 210 8.79 21.99 12.92
N GLN A 211 7.90 21.31 12.19
CA GLN A 211 6.76 21.94 11.51
C GLN A 211 5.43 21.38 12.00
N PRO A 212 4.50 22.21 12.50
CA PRO A 212 3.16 21.75 12.87
C PRO A 212 2.37 21.32 11.64
N LEU A 213 1.46 20.36 11.79
CA LEU A 213 0.60 19.86 10.70
C LEU A 213 -0.25 20.96 10.03
N SER A 214 -0.52 22.07 10.73
CA SER A 214 -1.16 23.27 10.15
C SER A 214 -0.39 23.89 8.98
N ASN A 215 0.92 23.61 8.86
CA ASN A 215 1.76 24.06 7.75
C ASN A 215 1.94 23.01 6.65
N TRP A 216 1.22 21.89 6.72
CA TRP A 216 1.31 20.80 5.75
C TRP A 216 0.14 20.80 4.78
N VAL A 217 0.45 20.43 3.55
CA VAL A 217 -0.51 19.99 2.55
C VAL A 217 -0.39 18.46 2.42
N VAL A 218 -1.50 17.75 2.38
CA VAL A 218 -1.52 16.31 2.11
C VAL A 218 -2.46 16.00 0.95
N VAL A 219 -2.08 15.04 0.13
CA VAL A 219 -2.85 14.58 -1.03
C VAL A 219 -3.01 13.07 -0.96
N GLY A 220 -4.25 12.59 -0.96
CA GLY A 220 -4.58 11.17 -0.94
C GLY A 220 -5.86 10.90 -1.73
N ASP A 221 -6.21 9.64 -1.88
CA ASP A 221 -7.34 9.21 -2.72
C ASP A 221 -8.20 8.10 -2.09
N SER A 222 -7.69 7.43 -1.05
CA SER A 222 -8.28 6.17 -0.60
C SER A 222 -8.41 6.05 0.91
N ILE A 223 -8.99 4.92 1.35
CA ILE A 223 -9.08 4.52 2.75
C ILE A 223 -7.70 4.43 3.43
N THR A 224 -6.62 4.26 2.68
CA THR A 224 -5.29 4.20 3.30
C THR A 224 -4.80 5.58 3.78
N ASP A 225 -5.43 6.66 3.32
CA ASP A 225 -5.04 8.05 3.61
C ASP A 225 -5.90 8.74 4.65
N PHE A 226 -7.09 8.21 4.97
CA PHE A 226 -8.12 8.98 5.70
C PHE A 226 -7.62 9.58 7.02
N ARG A 227 -6.81 8.83 7.79
CA ARG A 227 -6.24 9.31 9.06
C ARG A 227 -5.23 10.44 8.87
N MET A 228 -4.43 10.36 7.81
CA MET A 228 -3.47 11.41 7.45
C MET A 228 -4.20 12.67 7.00
N LEU A 229 -5.21 12.52 6.14
CA LEU A 229 -6.06 13.63 5.67
C LEU A 229 -6.77 14.31 6.84
N GLN A 230 -7.44 13.52 7.69
CA GLN A 230 -8.17 14.00 8.87
C GLN A 230 -7.26 14.78 9.82
N ALA A 231 -6.09 14.24 10.17
CA ALA A 231 -5.19 14.88 11.12
C ALA A 231 -4.66 16.24 10.62
N VAL A 232 -4.42 16.37 9.32
CA VAL A 232 -3.98 17.65 8.73
C VAL A 232 -5.13 18.65 8.68
N GLU A 233 -6.34 18.22 8.33
CA GLU A 233 -7.52 19.07 8.34
C GLU A 233 -7.85 19.59 9.76
N GLU A 234 -7.87 18.69 10.76
CA GLU A 234 -8.11 19.05 12.16
C GLU A 234 -7.04 19.99 12.73
N ALA A 235 -5.81 19.89 12.24
CA ALA A 235 -4.73 20.80 12.60
C ALA A 235 -4.81 22.17 11.88
N GLY A 236 -5.72 22.34 10.92
CA GLY A 236 -5.86 23.56 10.11
C GLY A 236 -4.87 23.67 8.95
N GLY A 237 -4.31 22.54 8.49
CA GLY A 237 -3.54 22.43 7.26
C GLY A 237 -4.46 22.30 6.03
N LEU A 238 -3.93 21.73 4.94
CA LEU A 238 -4.73 21.51 3.72
C LEU A 238 -4.71 20.02 3.32
N ALA A 239 -5.85 19.36 3.46
CA ALA A 239 -6.09 18.00 3.00
C ALA A 239 -6.82 17.98 1.66
N ILE A 240 -6.20 17.34 0.66
CA ILE A 240 -6.70 17.28 -0.72
C ILE A 240 -7.03 15.82 -1.07
N ALA A 241 -8.30 15.58 -1.39
CA ALA A 241 -8.75 14.35 -2.02
C ALA A 241 -8.59 14.44 -3.54
N PHE A 242 -7.75 13.62 -4.16
CA PHE A 242 -7.54 13.62 -5.62
C PHE A 242 -8.15 12.36 -6.25
N ASN A 243 -9.16 12.52 -7.12
CA ASN A 243 -9.90 11.40 -7.73
C ASN A 243 -10.35 10.35 -6.69
N ALA A 244 -10.69 10.84 -5.50
CA ALA A 244 -10.79 10.02 -4.31
C ALA A 244 -12.10 9.24 -4.19
N ASN A 245 -12.06 8.15 -3.44
CA ASN A 245 -13.24 7.36 -3.09
C ASN A 245 -13.96 7.88 -1.84
N GLU A 246 -15.08 7.24 -1.50
CA GLU A 246 -15.95 7.64 -0.37
C GLU A 246 -15.26 7.61 1.00
N TYR A 247 -14.14 6.90 1.14
CA TYR A 247 -13.42 6.78 2.41
C TYR A 247 -12.48 7.96 2.68
N ALA A 248 -11.99 8.65 1.64
CA ALA A 248 -11.09 9.80 1.78
C ALA A 248 -11.83 11.15 1.74
N LEU A 249 -12.93 11.24 0.98
CA LEU A 249 -13.68 12.48 0.78
C LEU A 249 -14.16 13.15 2.09
N PRO A 250 -14.68 12.44 3.12
CA PRO A 250 -15.18 13.07 4.34
C PRO A 250 -14.11 13.75 5.20
N TYR A 251 -12.83 13.44 4.95
CA TYR A 251 -11.69 13.85 5.77
C TYR A 251 -10.79 14.88 5.08
N SER A 252 -11.25 15.45 3.96
CA SER A 252 -10.47 16.37 3.14
C SER A 252 -11.05 17.79 3.18
N THR A 253 -10.19 18.79 3.24
CA THR A 253 -10.56 20.21 3.09
C THR A 253 -11.20 20.49 1.75
N MET A 254 -10.67 19.84 0.70
CA MET A 254 -11.18 19.96 -0.67
C MET A 254 -10.91 18.70 -1.50
N SER A 255 -11.65 18.57 -2.58
CA SER A 255 -11.51 17.48 -3.55
C SER A 255 -11.25 18.01 -4.96
N LEU A 256 -10.40 17.32 -5.72
CA LEU A 256 -10.15 17.55 -7.14
C LEU A 256 -10.51 16.30 -7.93
N ALA A 257 -11.34 16.46 -8.96
CA ALA A 257 -11.65 15.43 -9.95
C ALA A 257 -11.06 15.84 -11.32
N SER A 258 -10.22 14.98 -11.92
CA SER A 258 -9.51 15.26 -13.18
C SER A 258 -9.32 14.02 -14.04
#